data_AF-B4K210-F1
#
_entry.id   AF-B4K210-F1
#
_cell.length_a   1.000
_cell.length_b   1.000
_cell.length_c   1.000
_cell.angle_alpha   90.00
_cell.angle_beta   90.00
_cell.angle_gamma   90.00
#
_symmetry.space_group_name_H-M   'P 1'
#
loop_
_entity.id
_entity.type
_entity.pdbx_description
1 polymer ?
#
loop_
_entity_poly.entity_id
_entity_poly.type
_entity_poly.pdbx_seq_one_letter_code
_entity_poly.pdbx_strand_id
1 'polypeptide(L)'
;MSCGVQCQKAVLIALNVLLSLIGVTLIALSVYEMNSVSSGSFEHIAIVAQIFVGSFVVLSSFLGCFAAVRLSLSLIWSYVSCILILIGLQVYIIVAAHVTDYVERARDDFVALWEYQRRNTERIAILEQKVS
;
A
#
# COMPACT_ATOMS: atom_id res chain seq x y z
N MET A 1 -18.30 -16.67 28.08
CA MET A 1 -17.78 -15.44 27.44
C MET A 1 -18.96 -14.50 27.26
N SER A 2 -18.84 -13.23 27.65
CA SER A 2 -19.88 -12.23 27.38
C SER A 2 -20.09 -12.10 25.87
N CYS A 3 -21.35 -12.00 25.43
CA CYS A 3 -21.74 -11.90 24.02
C CYS A 3 -20.97 -10.79 23.28
N GLY A 4 -20.68 -9.67 23.97
CA GLY A 4 -19.89 -8.56 23.42
C GLY A 4 -18.47 -8.94 23.00
N VAL A 5 -17.81 -9.83 23.74
CA VAL A 5 -16.44 -10.27 23.42
C VAL A 5 -16.41 -11.15 22.15
N GLN A 6 -17.48 -11.92 21.91
CA GLN A 6 -17.62 -12.72 20.69
C GLN A 6 -17.92 -11.85 19.47
N CYS A 7 -18.80 -10.85 19.60
CA CYS A 7 -19.05 -9.88 18.52
C CYS A 7 -17.77 -9.11 18.15
N GLN A 8 -17.01 -8.64 19.13
CA GLN A 8 -15.76 -7.92 18.90
C GLN A 8 -14.73 -8.77 18.13
N LYS A 9 -14.59 -10.05 18.48
CA LYS A 9 -13.72 -10.98 17.77
C LYS A 9 -14.15 -11.18 16.32
N ALA A 10 -15.45 -11.38 16.09
CA ALA A 10 -15.98 -11.59 14.74
C ALA A 10 -15.74 -10.38 13.83
N VAL A 11 -15.97 -9.16 14.33
CA VAL A 11 -15.70 -7.92 13.58
C VAL A 11 -14.21 -7.78 13.28
N LEU A 12 -13.34 -8.08 14.25
CA LEU A 12 -11.89 -7.97 14.08
C LEU A 12 -11.37 -8.97 13.02
N ILE A 13 -11.92 -10.19 13.00
CA ILE A 13 -11.62 -11.18 11.95
C ILE A 13 -12.10 -10.67 10.58
N ALA A 14 -13.35 -10.21 10.48
CA ALA A 14 -13.91 -9.74 9.22
C ALA A 14 -13.09 -8.57 8.63
N LEU A 15 -12.72 -7.59 9.45
CA LEU A 15 -11.88 -6.47 9.03
C LEU A 15 -10.49 -6.92 8.57
N ASN A 16 -9.83 -7.81 9.30
CA ASN A 16 -8.51 -8.30 8.89
C ASN A 16 -8.58 -9.16 7.61
N VAL A 17 -9.65 -9.92 7.39
CA VAL A 17 -9.87 -10.64 6.12
C VAL A 17 -10.02 -9.66 4.95
N LEU A 18 -10.83 -8.62 5.11
CA LEU A 18 -10.99 -7.59 4.08
C LEU A 18 -9.67 -6.86 3.82
N LEU A 19 -8.92 -6.54 4.88
CA LEU A 19 -7.62 -5.88 4.77
C LEU A 19 -6.59 -6.76 4.05
N SER A 20 -6.63 -8.08 4.25
CA SER A 20 -5.80 -9.03 3.51
C SER A 20 -6.13 -9.02 2.01
N LEU A 21 -7.42 -8.99 1.64
CA LEU A 21 -7.83 -8.89 0.23
C LEU A 21 -7.33 -7.58 -0.41
N ILE A 22 -7.40 -6.46 0.34
CA ILE A 22 -6.85 -5.18 -0.11
C ILE A 22 -5.33 -5.27 -0.28
N GLY A 23 -4.61 -5.88 0.67
CA GLY A 23 -3.16 -6.08 0.57
C GLY A 23 -2.77 -6.90 -0.67
N VAL A 24 -3.47 -8.00 -0.95
CA VAL A 24 -3.22 -8.84 -2.13
C VAL A 24 -3.50 -8.09 -3.44
N THR A 25 -4.60 -7.33 -3.51
CA THR A 25 -4.91 -6.54 -4.70
C THR A 25 -3.89 -5.42 -4.93
N LEU A 26 -3.41 -4.77 -3.88
CA LEU A 26 -2.32 -3.79 -3.98
C LEU A 26 -1.02 -4.41 -4.51
N ILE A 27 -0.65 -5.61 -4.04
CA ILE A 27 0.52 -6.33 -4.57
C ILE A 27 0.31 -6.68 -6.05
N ALA A 28 -0.86 -7.21 -6.42
CA ALA A 28 -1.17 -7.61 -7.79
C ALA A 28 -1.11 -6.42 -8.76
N LEU A 29 -1.69 -5.28 -8.38
CA LEU A 29 -1.61 -4.04 -9.16
C LEU A 29 -0.16 -3.55 -9.29
N SER A 30 0.60 -3.56 -8.20
CA SER A 30 1.99 -3.10 -8.22
C SER A 30 2.87 -3.98 -9.12
N VAL A 31 2.68 -5.31 -9.09
CA VAL A 31 3.38 -6.24 -9.98
C VAL A 31 2.99 -6.05 -11.44
N TYR A 32 1.71 -5.77 -11.71
CA TYR A 32 1.24 -5.45 -13.06
C TYR A 32 1.93 -4.18 -13.61
N GLU A 33 1.95 -3.10 -12.81
CA GLU A 33 2.64 -1.86 -13.16
C GLU A 33 4.15 -2.10 -13.37
N MET A 34 4.80 -2.92 -12.53
CA MET A 34 6.22 -3.24 -12.64
C MET A 34 6.59 -3.87 -13.99
N ASN A 35 5.68 -4.64 -14.60
CA ASN A 35 5.93 -5.28 -15.89
C ASN A 35 5.90 -4.28 -17.07
N SER A 36 5.33 -3.09 -16.86
CA SER A 36 5.20 -2.05 -17.88
C SER A 36 6.27 -0.94 -17.78
N VAL A 37 7.02 -0.91 -16.68
CA VAL A 37 7.99 0.15 -16.36
C VAL A 37 9.43 -0.35 -16.57
N SER A 38 10.26 0.45 -17.25
CA SER A 38 11.67 0.12 -17.49
C SER A 38 12.52 0.22 -16.22
N SER A 39 13.40 -0.76 -16.01
CA SER A 39 14.25 -0.88 -14.83
C SER A 39 15.17 0.33 -14.65
N GLY A 40 15.09 0.98 -13.49
CA GLY A 40 15.95 2.10 -13.10
C GLY A 40 15.27 3.47 -12.99
N SER A 41 13.99 3.58 -13.33
CA SER A 41 13.19 4.81 -13.09
C SER A 41 12.75 4.94 -11.63
N PHE A 42 12.51 6.18 -11.17
CA PHE A 42 11.91 6.45 -9.85
C PHE A 42 10.55 5.76 -9.67
N GLU A 43 9.79 5.56 -10.75
CA GLU A 43 8.55 4.78 -10.75
C GLU A 43 8.77 3.34 -10.24
N HIS A 44 9.91 2.73 -10.60
CA HIS A 44 10.25 1.38 -10.17
C HIS A 44 10.53 1.31 -8.65
N ILE A 45 11.10 2.37 -8.07
CA ILE A 45 11.34 2.46 -6.62
C ILE A 45 10.01 2.59 -5.86
N ALA A 46 9.10 3.43 -6.36
CA ALA A 46 7.77 3.60 -5.79
C ALA A 46 6.95 2.30 -5.83
N ILE A 47 6.98 1.58 -6.96
CA ILE A 47 6.30 0.30 -7.14
C ILE A 47 6.83 -0.75 -6.15
N VAL A 48 8.17 -0.85 -5.99
CA VAL A 48 8.78 -1.79 -5.03
C VAL A 48 8.40 -1.45 -3.59
N ALA A 49 8.39 -0.17 -3.23
CA ALA A 49 7.93 0.27 -1.92
C ALA A 49 6.46 -0.09 -1.67
N GLN A 50 5.60 0.05 -2.69
CA GLN A 50 4.19 -0.32 -2.59
C GLN A 50 3.97 -1.83 -2.40
N ILE A 51 4.77 -2.68 -3.07
CA ILE A 51 4.76 -4.14 -2.85
C ILE A 51 5.17 -4.48 -1.42
N PHE A 52 6.20 -3.80 -0.90
CA PHE A 52 6.68 -4.01 0.46
C PHE A 52 5.59 -3.65 1.49
N VAL A 53 4.91 -2.53 1.30
CA VAL A 53 3.76 -2.12 2.13
C VAL A 53 2.63 -3.14 2.04
N GLY A 54 2.23 -3.53 0.82
CA GLY A 54 1.17 -4.52 0.62
C GLY A 54 1.48 -5.85 1.31
N SER A 55 2.72 -6.30 1.27
CA SER A 55 3.18 -7.53 1.94
C SER A 55 3.06 -7.43 3.46
N PHE A 56 3.46 -6.30 4.05
CA PHE A 56 3.28 -6.05 5.48
C PHE A 56 1.81 -6.00 5.90
N VAL A 57 0.94 -5.41 5.07
CA VAL A 57 -0.51 -5.38 5.31
C VAL A 57 -1.08 -6.80 5.32
N VAL A 58 -0.71 -7.65 4.37
CA VAL A 58 -1.14 -9.07 4.33
C VAL A 58 -0.64 -9.83 5.56
N LEU A 59 0.64 -9.70 5.93
CA LEU A 59 1.20 -10.36 7.11
C LEU A 59 0.51 -9.91 8.40
N SER A 60 0.29 -8.60 8.56
CA SER A 60 -0.42 -8.04 9.72
C SER A 60 -1.86 -8.57 9.81
N SER A 61 -2.53 -8.72 8.66
CA SER A 61 -3.90 -9.23 8.57
C SER A 61 -3.99 -10.70 8.99
N PHE A 62 -3.04 -11.54 8.56
CA PHE A 62 -2.96 -12.93 9.01
C PHE A 62 -2.74 -13.01 10.53
N LEU A 63 -1.82 -12.23 11.06
CA LEU A 63 -1.56 -12.16 12.51
C LEU A 63 -2.80 -11.69 13.29
N GLY A 64 -3.54 -10.71 12.76
CA GLY A 64 -4.77 -10.21 13.38
C GLY A 64 -5.88 -11.26 13.44
N CYS A 65 -6.06 -12.03 12.38
CA CYS A 65 -6.99 -13.16 12.36
C CYS A 65 -6.61 -14.23 13.40
N PHE A 66 -5.33 -14.60 13.48
CA PHE A 66 -4.88 -15.59 14.47
C PHE A 66 -4.95 -15.05 15.91
N ALA A 67 -4.66 -13.77 16.14
CA ALA A 67 -4.73 -13.15 17.47
C ALA A 67 -6.18 -13.06 18.00
N ALA A 68 -7.17 -12.88 17.11
CA ALA A 68 -8.57 -12.89 17.49
C ALA A 68 -9.07 -14.29 17.92
N VAL A 69 -8.60 -15.34 17.23
CA VAL A 69 -8.96 -16.73 17.49
C VAL A 69 -8.20 -17.29 18.69
N ARG A 70 -6.87 -17.11 18.73
CA ARG A 70 -6.00 -17.57 19.82
C ARG A 70 -5.60 -16.38 20.68
N LEU A 71 -6.06 -16.40 21.94
CA LEU A 71 -5.70 -15.46 23.02
C LEU A 71 -4.23 -15.61 23.48
N SER A 72 -3.31 -15.94 22.57
CA SER A 72 -1.88 -15.99 22.85
C SER A 72 -1.31 -14.58 22.95
N LEU A 73 -0.82 -14.23 24.13
CA LEU A 73 -0.27 -12.90 24.44
C LEU A 73 0.83 -12.49 23.44
N SER A 74 1.72 -13.42 23.09
CA SER A 74 2.80 -13.20 22.11
C SER A 74 2.28 -12.78 20.73
N LEU A 75 1.15 -13.34 20.29
CA LEU A 75 0.57 -13.08 18.97
C LEU A 75 -0.16 -11.73 18.91
N ILE A 76 -0.73 -11.30 20.03
CA ILE A 76 -1.31 -9.96 20.17
C ILE A 76 -0.18 -8.91 20.14
N TRP A 77 0.93 -9.16 20.84
CA TRP A 77 2.08 -8.25 20.86
C TRP A 77 2.79 -8.15 19.50
N SER A 78 2.89 -9.25 18.75
CA SER A 78 3.42 -9.21 17.38
C SER A 78 2.49 -8.46 16.43
N TYR A 79 1.16 -8.64 16.56
CA TYR A 79 0.18 -7.88 15.80
C TYR A 79 0.27 -6.37 16.09
N VAL A 80 0.29 -5.98 17.38
CA VAL A 80 0.43 -4.58 17.80
C VAL A 80 1.74 -3.97 17.28
N SER A 81 2.86 -4.69 17.39
CA SER A 81 4.15 -4.24 16.85
C SER A 81 4.10 -4.02 15.34
N CYS A 82 3.44 -4.92 14.61
CA CYS A 82 3.28 -4.82 13.16
C CYS A 82 2.44 -3.59 12.76
N ILE A 83 1.34 -3.34 13.47
CA ILE A 83 0.51 -2.13 13.28
C ILE A 83 1.28 -0.86 13.62
N LEU A 84 2.08 -0.85 14.69
CA LEU A 84 2.91 0.31 15.05
C LEU A 84 3.93 0.65 13.96
N ILE A 85 4.56 -0.36 13.35
CA ILE A 85 5.48 -0.17 12.22
C ILE A 85 4.74 0.43 11.02
N LEU A 86 3.54 -0.08 10.70
CA LEU A 86 2.71 0.45 9.61
C LEU A 86 2.32 1.92 9.84
N ILE A 87 1.93 2.27 11.06
CA ILE A 87 1.61 3.66 11.43
C ILE A 87 2.85 4.55 11.32
N GLY A 88 3.99 4.08 11.83
CA GLY A 88 5.27 4.81 11.70
C GLY A 88 5.65 5.06 10.25
N LEU A 89 5.44 4.07 9.38
CA LEU A 89 5.67 4.22 7.95
C LEU A 89 4.72 5.23 7.29
N GLN A 90 3.44 5.26 7.68
CA GLN A 90 2.49 6.25 7.19
C GLN A 90 2.89 7.68 7.61
N VAL A 91 3.28 7.86 8.87
CA VAL A 91 3.78 9.15 9.36
C VAL A 91 5.03 9.55 8.59
N TYR A 92 5.95 8.62 8.36
CA TYR A 92 7.15 8.88 7.54
C TYR A 92 6.78 9.33 6.12
N ILE A 93 5.83 8.66 5.46
CA ILE A 93 5.37 9.05 4.12
C ILE A 93 4.76 10.46 4.14
N ILE A 94 3.91 10.78 5.13
CA ILE A 94 3.28 12.12 5.25
C ILE A 94 4.33 13.21 5.52
N VAL A 95 5.36 12.92 6.32
CA VAL A 95 6.44 13.88 6.56
C VAL A 95 7.26 14.05 5.30
N ALA A 96 7.74 12.96 4.70
CA ALA A 96 8.49 12.98 3.44
C ALA A 96 7.71 13.73 2.35
N ALA A 97 6.40 13.53 2.32
CA ALA A 97 5.45 14.21 1.46
C ALA A 97 5.41 15.71 1.63
N HIS A 98 5.53 16.18 2.86
CA HIS A 98 5.53 17.59 3.16
C HIS A 98 6.88 18.24 2.85
N VAL A 99 7.99 17.51 3.00
CA VAL A 99 9.35 18.05 2.73
C VAL A 99 9.73 17.97 1.25
N THR A 100 9.10 17.10 0.47
CA THR A 100 9.32 17.02 -0.97
C THR A 100 8.19 17.76 -1.68
N ASP A 101 8.52 18.77 -2.49
CA ASP A 101 7.54 19.45 -3.34
C ASP A 101 7.03 18.46 -4.41
N TYR A 102 5.99 17.71 -4.06
CA TYR A 102 5.36 16.77 -4.98
C TYR A 102 4.80 17.45 -6.21
N VAL A 103 4.41 18.72 -6.12
CA VAL A 103 3.92 19.49 -7.26
C VAL A 103 5.04 19.72 -8.26
N GLU A 104 6.21 20.14 -7.79
CA GLU A 104 7.40 20.33 -8.63
C GLU A 104 7.82 18.99 -9.23
N ARG A 105 7.83 17.93 -8.42
CA ARG A 105 8.28 16.60 -8.83
C ARG A 105 7.31 15.91 -9.79
N ALA A 106 6.00 16.08 -9.60
CA ALA A 106 4.98 15.60 -10.53
C ALA A 106 4.97 16.41 -11.82
N ARG A 107 5.23 17.72 -11.76
CA ARG A 107 5.41 18.55 -12.95
C ARG A 107 6.63 18.10 -13.76
N ASP A 108 7.76 17.88 -13.10
CA ASP A 108 8.99 17.45 -13.77
C ASP A 108 8.84 16.04 -14.37
N ASP A 109 8.13 15.13 -13.69
CA ASP A 109 7.80 13.80 -14.22
C ASP A 109 6.86 13.88 -15.44
N PHE A 110 5.86 14.77 -15.39
CA PHE A 110 4.98 15.05 -16.54
C PHE A 110 5.75 15.66 -17.72
N VAL A 111 6.67 16.59 -17.47
CA VAL A 111 7.53 17.20 -18.49
C VAL A 111 8.45 16.14 -19.12
N ALA A 112 9.03 15.25 -18.33
CA ALA A 112 9.85 14.13 -18.84
C ALA A 112 9.02 13.13 -19.68
N LEU A 113 7.78 12.84 -19.27
CA LEU A 113 6.83 12.05 -20.06
C LEU A 113 6.51 12.73 -21.41
N TRP A 114 6.37 14.06 -21.40
CA TRP A 114 6.08 14.89 -22.56
C TRP A 114 7.27 15.01 -23.54
N GLU A 115 8.51 15.05 -23.05
CA GLU A 115 9.71 15.07 -23.91
C GLU A 115 9.81 13.83 -24.82
N TYR A 116 9.30 12.68 -24.35
CA TYR A 116 9.22 11.44 -25.13
C TYR A 116 7.79 11.09 -25.57
N GLN A 117 7.00 12.11 -25.90
CA GLN A 117 5.57 11.99 -26.27
C GLN A 117 5.31 10.91 -27.32
N ARG A 118 6.14 10.78 -28.36
CA ARG A 118 5.95 9.79 -29.44
C ARG A 118 6.04 8.33 -28.97
N ARG A 119 6.73 8.06 -27.86
CA ARG A 119 6.87 6.73 -27.26
C ARG A 119 5.82 6.49 -26.15
N ASN A 120 5.31 7.58 -25.56
CA ASN A 120 4.41 7.55 -24.41
C ASN A 120 2.97 7.97 -24.74
N THR A 121 2.60 8.02 -26.03
CA THR A 121 1.29 8.48 -26.53
C THR A 121 0.10 7.84 -25.81
N GLU A 122 0.18 6.53 -25.51
CA GLU A 122 -0.87 5.80 -24.80
C GLU A 122 -1.00 6.23 -23.33
N ARG A 123 0.11 6.44 -22.63
CA ARG A 123 0.12 6.92 -21.23
C ARG A 123 -0.40 8.35 -21.13
N ILE A 124 -0.06 9.21 -22.10
CA ILE A 124 -0.52 10.60 -22.16
C ILE A 124 -2.02 10.67 -22.43
N ALA A 125 -2.54 9.85 -23.36
CA ALA A 125 -3.98 9.79 -23.64
C ALA A 125 -4.81 9.34 -22.42
N ILE A 126 -4.30 8.38 -21.64
CA ILE A 126 -4.96 7.94 -20.40
C ILE A 126 -4.94 9.04 -19.33
N LEU A 127 -3.83 9.78 -19.20
CA LEU A 127 -3.74 10.90 -18.26
C LEU A 127 -4.68 12.04 -18.65
N GLU A 128 -4.76 12.37 -19.93
CA GLU A 128 -5.65 13.40 -20.47
C GLU A 128 -7.12 13.07 -20.22
N GLN A 129 -7.50 11.80 -20.41
CA GLN A 129 -8.85 11.31 -20.14
C GLN A 129 -9.22 11.29 -18.64
N LYS A 130 -8.23 11.23 -17.75
CA LYS A 130 -8.43 11.21 -16.29
C LYS A 130 -8.51 12.60 -15.66
N VAL A 131 -8.03 13.62 -16.39
CA VAL A 131 -7.96 15.03 -15.94
C VAL A 131 -9.07 15.89 -16.59
N SER A 132 -9.61 15.48 -17.74
CA SER A 132 -10.82 16.08 -18.34
C SER A 132 -12.11 15.66 -17.63
#